data_AF-A0A9D1NT96-F1
#
_entry.id   AF-A0A9D1NT96-F1
#
_cell.length_a   1.000
_cell.length_b   1.000
_cell.length_c   1.000
_cell.angle_alpha   90.00
_cell.angle_beta   90.00
_cell.angle_gamma   90.00
#
_symmetry.space_group_name_H-M   'P 1'
#
loop_
_entity.id
_entity.type
_entity.pdbx_description
1 polymer ?
#
loop_
_entity_poly.entity_id
_entity_poly.type
_entity_poly.pdbx_seq_one_letter_code
_entity_poly.pdbx_strand_id
1 'polypeptide(L)'
;MSRIDIDLQRALRQADQIDGLAGQLEKLAGNRLGTSLQNLSAGWKGESAGLYCEKGNRLAGNMAQTARNMKVTAENIRIAARRIYNAEKKAEELAKKRTYGGN
;
A
#
# COMPACT_ATOMS: atom_id res chain seq x y z
N MET A 1 -10.73 -12.94 22.74
CA MET A 1 -10.57 -12.05 21.57
C MET A 1 -11.86 -12.10 20.78
N SER A 2 -12.53 -10.97 20.55
CA SER A 2 -13.80 -10.92 19.81
C SER A 2 -13.56 -11.07 18.30
N ARG A 3 -14.57 -11.52 17.55
CA ARG A 3 -14.54 -11.54 16.08
C ARG A 3 -14.20 -10.15 15.50
N ILE A 4 -14.72 -9.10 16.13
CA ILE A 4 -14.45 -7.69 15.81
C ILE A 4 -12.95 -7.37 15.89
N ASP A 5 -12.26 -7.90 16.91
CA ASP A 5 -10.82 -7.68 17.10
C ASP A 5 -10.00 -8.47 16.05
N ILE A 6 -10.44 -9.69 15.70
CA ILE A 6 -9.79 -10.54 14.69
C ILE A 6 -9.88 -9.92 13.30
N ASP A 7 -11.05 -9.40 12.93
CA ASP A 7 -11.28 -8.80 11.62
C ASP A 7 -10.49 -7.48 11.46
N LEU A 8 -10.41 -6.65 12.52
CA LEU A 8 -9.52 -5.49 12.55
C LEU A 8 -8.05 -5.91 12.33
N GLN A 9 -7.55 -6.89 13.09
CA GLN A 9 -6.16 -7.36 12.97
C GLN A 9 -5.86 -7.95 11.59
N ARG A 10 -6.83 -8.63 10.97
CA ARG A 10 -6.69 -9.13 9.60
C ARG A 10 -6.55 -7.97 8.60
N ALA A 11 -7.39 -6.95 8.70
CA ALA A 11 -7.34 -5.80 7.81
C ALA A 11 -6.03 -5.01 7.94
N LEU A 12 -5.54 -4.82 9.17
CA LEU A 12 -4.24 -4.16 9.41
C LEU A 12 -3.09 -4.95 8.76
N ARG A 13 -3.06 -6.28 8.92
CA ARG A 13 -2.04 -7.12 8.28
C ARG A 13 -2.07 -7.05 6.75
N GLN A 14 -3.26 -6.98 6.15
CA GLN A 14 -3.39 -6.80 4.70
C GLN A 14 -2.83 -5.46 4.24
N ALA A 15 -3.11 -4.37 4.99
CA ALA A 15 -2.52 -3.06 4.70
C ALA A 15 -0.98 -3.08 4.79
N ASP A 16 -0.42 -3.74 5.80
CA ASP A 16 1.03 -3.86 5.97
C ASP A 16 1.69 -4.67 4.84
N GLN A 17 1.02 -5.71 4.33
CA GLN A 17 1.46 -6.45 3.15
C GLN A 17 1.51 -5.56 1.90
N ILE A 18 0.48 -4.73 1.69
CA ILE A 18 0.42 -3.80 0.56
C ILE A 18 1.55 -2.77 0.66
N ASP A 19 1.81 -2.22 1.85
CA ASP A 19 2.92 -1.28 2.07
C ASP A 19 4.28 -1.94 1.83
N GLY A 20 4.45 -3.19 2.27
CA GLY A 20 5.65 -3.98 1.99
C GLY A 20 5.91 -4.14 0.49
N LEU A 21 4.88 -4.50 -0.28
CA LEU A 21 4.95 -4.62 -1.74
C LEU A 21 5.21 -3.27 -2.41
N ALA A 22 4.58 -2.20 -1.94
CA ALA A 22 4.81 -0.85 -2.45
C ALA A 22 6.28 -0.43 -2.25
N GLY A 23 6.84 -0.70 -1.07
CA GLY A 23 8.26 -0.44 -0.79
C GLY A 23 9.22 -1.26 -1.66
N GLN A 24 8.87 -2.51 -1.97
CA GLN A 24 9.65 -3.32 -2.93
C GLN A 24 9.60 -2.73 -4.34
N LEU A 25 8.43 -2.26 -4.77
CA LEU A 25 8.25 -1.64 -6.08
C LEU A 25 9.02 -0.32 -6.22
N GLU A 26 9.04 0.52 -5.18
CA GLU A 26 9.87 1.75 -5.16
C GLU A 26 11.36 1.42 -5.29
N LYS A 27 11.84 0.42 -4.54
CA LYS A 27 13.24 -0.02 -4.63
C LYS A 27 13.59 -0.56 -6.02
N LEU A 28 12.68 -1.28 -6.66
CA LEU A 28 12.87 -1.79 -8.03
C LEU A 28 12.94 -0.64 -9.04
N ALA A 29 12.04 0.34 -8.93
CA ALA A 29 11.99 1.51 -9.80
C ALA A 29 13.23 2.40 -9.66
N GLY A 30 13.63 2.72 -8.43
CA GLY A 30 14.76 3.61 -8.16
C GLY A 30 16.12 2.94 -8.33
N ASN A 31 16.38 1.87 -7.57
CA ASN A 31 17.73 1.34 -7.41
C ASN A 31 18.14 0.34 -8.49
N ARG A 32 17.18 -0.41 -9.06
CA ARG A 32 17.51 -1.45 -10.04
C ARG A 32 17.36 -0.94 -11.46
N LEU A 33 16.18 -0.40 -11.79
CA LEU A 33 15.92 0.08 -13.14
C LEU A 33 16.76 1.32 -13.45
N GLY A 34 16.76 2.33 -12.57
CA GLY A 34 17.58 3.54 -12.75
C GLY A 34 19.06 3.23 -12.95
N THR A 35 19.67 2.45 -12.06
CA THR A 35 21.09 2.06 -12.18
C THR A 35 21.39 1.23 -13.42
N SER A 36 20.49 0.32 -13.81
CA SER A 36 20.67 -0.48 -15.04
C SER A 36 20.65 0.38 -16.30
N LEU A 37 19.73 1.36 -16.38
CA LEU A 37 19.67 2.32 -17.48
C LEU A 37 20.92 3.20 -17.52
N GLN A 38 21.41 3.63 -16.36
CA GLN A 38 22.62 4.44 -16.24
C GLN A 38 23.85 3.67 -16.74
N ASN A 39 24.02 2.41 -16.33
CA ASN A 39 25.08 1.52 -16.79
C ASN A 39 24.99 1.25 -18.30
N LEU A 40 23.78 0.99 -18.81
CA LEU A 40 23.55 0.77 -20.24
C LEU A 40 23.91 2.00 -21.07
N SER A 41 23.54 3.20 -20.61
CA SER A 41 23.85 4.47 -21.29
C SER A 41 25.34 4.79 -21.36
N ALA A 42 26.17 4.17 -20.50
CA ALA A 42 27.61 4.36 -20.53
C ALA A 42 28.25 3.69 -21.75
N GLY A 43 27.81 2.47 -22.10
CA GLY A 43 28.36 1.68 -23.20
C GLY A 43 27.56 1.74 -24.50
N TRP A 44 26.26 2.04 -24.45
CA TRP A 44 25.41 2.13 -25.63
C TRP A 44 25.14 3.59 -25.98
N LYS A 45 25.62 4.03 -27.16
CA LYS A 45 25.48 5.39 -27.68
C LYS A 45 24.59 5.41 -28.93
N GLY A 46 24.09 6.61 -29.26
CA GLY A 46 23.23 6.85 -30.42
C GLY A 46 21.76 7.06 -30.03
N GLU A 47 20.96 7.43 -31.03
CA GLU A 47 19.55 7.82 -30.86
C GLU A 47 18.70 6.71 -30.22
N SER A 48 18.89 5.45 -30.65
CA SER A 48 18.17 4.30 -30.10
C SER A 48 18.44 4.09 -28.60
N ALA A 49 19.68 4.36 -28.15
CA ALA A 49 20.03 4.28 -26.74
C ALA A 49 19.29 5.36 -25.91
N GLY A 50 19.20 6.58 -26.45
CA GLY A 50 18.43 7.67 -25.85
C GLY A 50 16.94 7.33 -25.71
N LEU A 51 16.32 6.85 -26.78
CA LEU A 51 14.90 6.45 -26.79
C LEU A 51 14.62 5.30 -25.81
N TYR A 52 15.53 4.34 -25.69
CA TYR A 52 15.40 3.25 -24.73
C TYR A 52 15.50 3.75 -23.29
N CYS A 53 16.48 4.61 -22.99
CA CYS A 53 16.62 5.23 -21.66
C CYS A 53 15.39 6.04 -21.28
N GLU A 54 14.82 6.79 -22.23
CA GLU A 54 13.60 7.55 -22.01
C GLU A 54 12.42 6.63 -21.64
N LYS A 55 12.20 5.55 -22.39
CA LYS A 55 11.17 4.55 -22.08
C LYS A 55 11.38 3.93 -20.69
N GLY A 56 12.62 3.63 -20.33
CA GLY A 56 12.98 3.12 -19.02
C GLY A 56 12.68 4.11 -17.88
N ASN A 57 13.00 5.39 -18.06
CA ASN A 57 12.69 6.44 -17.10
C ASN A 57 11.17 6.64 -16.92
N ARG A 58 10.41 6.59 -18.01
CA ARG A 58 8.93 6.62 -17.96
C ARG A 58 8.38 5.43 -17.19
N LEU A 59 8.92 4.22 -17.42
CA LEU A 59 8.52 3.03 -16.67
C LEU A 59 8.83 3.16 -15.17
N ALA A 60 10.03 3.66 -14.81
CA ALA A 60 10.39 3.92 -13.42
C ALA A 60 9.41 4.91 -12.75
N GLY A 61 9.02 5.97 -13.48
CA GLY A 61 8.02 6.94 -13.01
C GLY A 61 6.65 6.30 -12.76
N ASN A 62 6.19 5.45 -13.69
CA ASN A 62 4.92 4.73 -13.55
C ASN A 62 4.92 3.75 -12.36
N MET A 63 6.04 3.05 -12.15
CA MET A 63 6.22 2.16 -11.00
C MET A 63 6.19 2.94 -9.68
N ALA A 64 6.88 4.09 -9.61
CA ALA A 64 6.86 4.94 -8.43
C ALA A 64 5.46 5.49 -8.15
N GLN A 65 4.70 5.88 -9.17
CA GLN A 65 3.31 6.30 -9.02
C GLN A 65 2.41 5.16 -8.53
N THR A 66 2.61 3.96 -9.06
CA THR A 66 1.86 2.77 -8.65
C THR A 66 2.12 2.45 -7.18
N ALA A 67 3.39 2.50 -6.74
CA ALA A 67 3.73 2.30 -5.33
C ALA A 67 3.11 3.36 -4.41
N ARG A 68 3.07 4.64 -4.82
CA ARG A 68 2.35 5.68 -4.07
C ARG A 68 0.86 5.36 -3.94
N ASN A 69 0.21 4.94 -5.02
CA ASN A 69 -1.21 4.57 -5.00
C ASN A 69 -1.48 3.36 -4.09
N MET A 70 -0.54 2.40 -4.04
CA MET A 70 -0.61 1.26 -3.13
C MET A 70 -0.55 1.71 -1.66
N LYS A 71 0.37 2.62 -1.31
CA LYS A 71 0.46 3.18 0.05
C LYS A 71 -0.81 3.92 0.46
N VAL A 72 -1.39 4.70 -0.45
CA VAL A 72 -2.69 5.37 -0.21
C VAL A 72 -3.79 4.33 0.02
N THR A 73 -3.82 3.25 -0.76
CA THR A 73 -4.77 2.16 -0.57
C THR A 73 -4.61 1.47 0.78
N ALA A 74 -3.38 1.16 1.20
CA ALA A 74 -3.08 0.58 2.50
C ALA A 74 -3.59 1.47 3.65
N GLU A 75 -3.36 2.78 3.55
CA GLU A 75 -3.84 3.75 4.55
C GLU A 75 -5.37 3.80 4.61
N ASN A 76 -6.03 3.82 3.45
CA ASN A 76 -7.50 3.77 3.39
C ASN A 76 -8.07 2.50 4.04
N ILE A 77 -7.40 1.35 3.89
CA ILE A 77 -7.78 0.11 4.58
C ILE A 77 -7.66 0.27 6.10
N ARG A 78 -6.56 0.86 6.61
CA ARG A 78 -6.39 1.10 8.06
C ARG A 78 -7.49 2.00 8.62
N ILE A 79 -7.79 3.09 7.92
CA ILE A 79 -8.84 4.04 8.30
C ILE A 79 -10.20 3.35 8.33
N ALA A 80 -10.55 2.62 7.26
CA ALA A 80 -11.82 1.91 7.16
C ALA A 80 -11.97 0.86 8.27
N ALA A 81 -10.95 0.05 8.50
CA ALA A 81 -10.94 -0.98 9.53
C ALA A 81 -11.13 -0.38 10.93
N ARG A 82 -10.45 0.73 11.24
CA ARG A 82 -10.61 1.42 12.52
C ARG A 82 -12.02 1.99 12.69
N ARG A 83 -12.60 2.57 11.64
CA ARG A 83 -13.97 3.11 11.66
C ARG A 83 -15.00 2.01 11.92
N ILE A 84 -14.89 0.89 11.23
CA ILE A 84 -15.78 -0.28 11.41
C ILE A 84 -15.66 -0.80 12.84
N TYR A 85 -14.44 -1.04 13.33
CA TYR A 85 -14.19 -1.50 14.69
C TYR A 85 -14.83 -0.59 15.75
N ASN A 86 -14.64 0.73 15.64
CA ASN A 86 -15.22 1.68 16.58
C ASN A 86 -16.76 1.68 16.55
N ALA A 87 -17.35 1.55 15.35
CA ALA A 87 -18.80 1.48 15.19
C ALA A 87 -19.38 0.20 15.81
N GLU A 88 -18.74 -0.95 15.57
CA GLU A 88 -19.16 -2.25 16.12
C GLU A 88 -19.03 -2.30 17.64
N LYS A 89 -17.92 -1.81 18.20
CA LYS A 89 -17.75 -1.72 19.67
C LYS A 89 -18.80 -0.84 20.32
N LYS A 90 -19.11 0.32 19.73
CA LYS A 90 -20.16 1.21 20.23
C LYS A 90 -21.54 0.53 20.18
N ALA A 91 -21.83 -0.22 19.12
CA ALA A 91 -23.07 -0.99 19.02
C ALA A 91 -23.15 -2.09 20.09
N GLU A 92 -22.04 -2.80 20.34
CA GLU A 92 -21.92 -3.83 21.37
C GLU A 92 -22.19 -3.25 22.78
N GLU A 93 -21.60 -2.09 23.09
CA GLU A 93 -21.83 -1.39 24.36
C GLU A 93 -23.28 -0.95 24.54
N LEU A 94 -23.90 -0.39 23.50
CA LEU A 94 -25.31 0.03 23.54
C LEU A 94 -26.24 -1.17 23.71
N ALA A 95 -25.97 -2.29 23.05
CA ALA A 95 -26.73 -3.52 23.22
C ALA A 95 -26.65 -4.04 24.67
N LYS A 96 -25.45 -4.08 25.25
CA LYS A 96 -25.25 -4.47 26.66
C LYS A 96 -26.03 -3.55 27.61
N LYS A 97 -25.99 -2.23 27.41
CA LYS A 97 -26.76 -1.30 28.24
C LYS A 97 -28.27 -1.53 28.16
N ARG A 98 -28.80 -1.82 26.96
CA ARG A 98 -30.22 -2.13 26.75
C ARG A 98 -30.65 -3.44 27.41
N THR A 99 -29.79 -4.47 27.39
CA THR A 99 -30.10 -5.75 28.04
C THR A 99 -30.06 -5.67 29.57
N TYR A 100 -29.26 -4.79 30.16
CA TYR A 100 -29.18 -4.62 31.62
C TYR A 100 -30.24 -3.66 32.20
N GLY A 101 -30.79 -2.72 31.41
CA GLY A 101 -31.83 -1.78 31.87
C GLY A 101 -33.28 -2.26 31.66
N GLY A 102 -33.48 -3.53 31.31
CA GLY A 102 -34.79 -4.12 31.00
C GLY A 102 -35.32 -5.13 32.04
N ASN A 103 -34.82 -5.06 33.28
CA ASN A 103 -35.34 -5.81 34.44
C ASN A 103 -35.87 -4.84 35.51
#